data_AF-A0A7C1ICY0-F1
#
_entry.id   AF-A0A7C1ICY0-F1
#
_cell.length_a   1.000
_cell.length_b   1.000
_cell.length_c   1.000
_cell.angle_alpha   90.00
_cell.angle_beta   90.00
_cell.angle_gamma   90.00
#
_symmetry.space_group_name_H-M   'P 1'
#
loop_
_entity.id
_entity.type
_entity.pdbx_description
1 polymer ?
#
loop_
_entity_poly.entity_id
_entity_poly.type
_entity_poly.pdbx_seq_one_letter_code
_entity_poly.pdbx_strand_id
1 'polypeptide(L)'
;MTATNFVKINARYARVIKRALPLAAVDIIVLLISYATVYSVRMVTLSWELGQGLFFLLFVVSSTLISLYLFGAYHRIWANTSGHEVTVIIKAVVLATLLIAILDSVIQPRPLPLSVVLVGNLLAMCGFVAVRYRSRLISGLSWRWRAVWYREFPKTEGRVLLIGAGEAGQTTALRLKHRFGKGRNGYQVVGFVDDDPTKQGMYVEGCRVLGTRSDIPRLVAEHNVDLIVVAVHNISGPDFRDILSYCEQTQARIKIVPDVWALLNGKKGSPLLRDVQAEDLLGRQPIGRCEAVDLTPVTQKTVLVTGAAGSIGSELCRQLLSYSPIKLILLDSNESGLHDLMVELGASAPPEQLIPILGDITQHRVMKSVFATYKPQVVF
;
A
#
# COMPACT_ATOMS: atom_id res chain seq x y z
N MET A 1 -27.81 -24.37 -17.50
CA MET A 1 -26.43 -24.11 -17.03
C MET A 1 -25.58 -23.76 -18.24
N THR A 2 -25.47 -22.47 -18.53
CA THR A 2 -25.11 -21.92 -19.84
C THR A 2 -23.61 -21.55 -19.95
N ALA A 3 -23.10 -21.57 -21.19
CA ALA A 3 -21.70 -21.40 -21.59
C ALA A 3 -20.96 -20.19 -20.97
N THR A 4 -21.69 -19.19 -20.48
CA THR A 4 -21.16 -18.00 -19.78
C THR A 4 -20.47 -18.32 -18.46
N ASN A 5 -20.87 -19.39 -17.75
CA ASN A 5 -20.16 -19.83 -16.53
C ASN A 5 -18.82 -20.50 -16.85
N PHE A 6 -18.72 -21.24 -17.96
CA PHE A 6 -17.46 -21.84 -18.41
C PHE A 6 -16.42 -20.79 -18.81
N VAL A 7 -16.83 -19.73 -19.50
CA VAL A 7 -15.92 -18.63 -19.92
C VAL A 7 -15.40 -17.83 -18.72
N LYS A 8 -16.26 -17.52 -17.73
CA LYS A 8 -15.84 -16.81 -16.51
C LYS A 8 -14.91 -17.65 -15.61
N ILE A 9 -15.17 -18.96 -15.54
CA ILE A 9 -14.30 -19.91 -14.83
C ILE A 9 -12.92 -19.95 -15.52
N ASN A 10 -12.87 -20.12 -16.84
CA ASN A 10 -11.62 -20.12 -17.60
C ASN A 10 -10.81 -18.82 -17.47
N ALA A 11 -11.46 -17.66 -17.44
CA ALA A 11 -10.78 -16.36 -17.27
C ALA A 11 -10.22 -16.15 -15.84
N ARG A 12 -10.79 -16.82 -14.83
CA ARG A 12 -10.28 -16.82 -13.45
C ARG A 12 -9.06 -17.76 -13.33
N TYR A 13 -9.16 -18.97 -13.87
CA TYR A 13 -8.04 -19.92 -13.91
C TYR A 13 -6.87 -19.39 -14.74
N ALA A 14 -7.13 -18.79 -15.90
CA ALA A 14 -6.08 -18.19 -16.74
C ALA A 14 -5.31 -17.06 -16.04
N ARG A 15 -5.97 -16.25 -15.20
CA ARG A 15 -5.30 -15.20 -14.42
C ARG A 15 -4.45 -15.75 -13.28
N VAL A 16 -4.91 -16.82 -12.62
CA VAL A 16 -4.14 -17.51 -11.57
C VAL A 16 -2.91 -18.19 -12.17
N ILE A 17 -3.07 -18.90 -13.29
CA ILE A 17 -1.98 -19.58 -14.01
C ILE A 17 -0.94 -18.55 -14.50
N LYS A 18 -1.36 -17.44 -15.10
CA LYS A 18 -0.45 -16.37 -15.56
C LYS A 18 0.38 -15.75 -14.43
N ARG A 19 -0.14 -15.71 -13.21
CA ARG A 19 0.58 -15.20 -12.02
C ARG A 19 1.46 -16.25 -11.35
N ALA A 20 1.07 -17.52 -11.40
CA ALA A 20 1.82 -18.64 -10.81
C ALA A 20 3.06 -19.03 -11.64
N LEU A 21 2.96 -18.96 -12.98
CA LEU A 21 4.04 -19.36 -13.90
C LEU A 21 5.40 -18.71 -13.63
N PRO A 22 5.52 -17.37 -13.49
CA PRO A 22 6.82 -16.73 -13.24
C PRO A 22 7.37 -17.07 -11.85
N LEU A 23 6.52 -17.29 -10.85
CA LEU A 23 6.94 -17.68 -9.51
C LEU A 23 7.47 -19.12 -9.49
N ALA A 24 6.78 -20.04 -10.17
CA ALA A 24 7.23 -21.42 -10.32
C ALA A 24 8.58 -21.51 -11.04
N ALA A 25 8.80 -20.71 -12.09
CA ALA A 25 10.09 -20.66 -12.78
C ALA A 25 11.23 -20.23 -11.84
N VAL A 26 11.00 -19.22 -11.00
CA VAL A 26 11.99 -18.78 -10.01
C VAL A 26 12.23 -19.86 -8.95
N ASP A 27 11.18 -20.54 -8.48
CA ASP A 27 11.33 -21.64 -7.52
C ASP A 27 12.14 -22.80 -8.09
N ILE A 28 11.97 -23.15 -9.37
CA ILE A 28 12.80 -24.16 -10.05
C ILE A 28 14.27 -23.74 -10.02
N ILE A 29 14.57 -22.49 -10.38
CA ILE A 29 15.95 -21.98 -10.40
C ILE A 29 16.56 -22.04 -8.99
N VAL A 30 15.82 -21.61 -7.97
CA VAL A 30 16.27 -21.65 -6.57
C VAL A 30 16.56 -23.09 -6.12
N LEU A 31 15.68 -24.03 -6.48
CA LEU A 31 15.83 -25.44 -6.15
C LEU A 31 17.07 -26.03 -6.81
N LEU A 32 17.27 -25.78 -8.11
CA LEU A 32 18.44 -26.25 -8.86
C LEU A 32 19.74 -25.69 -8.30
N ILE A 33 19.79 -24.39 -7.98
CA ILE A 33 20.97 -23.76 -7.36
C ILE A 33 21.25 -24.36 -5.99
N SER A 34 20.21 -24.63 -5.20
CA SER A 34 20.36 -25.21 -3.86
C SER A 34 20.96 -26.61 -3.93
N TYR A 35 20.43 -27.48 -4.79
CA TYR A 35 20.96 -28.83 -4.96
C TYR A 35 22.36 -28.83 -5.59
N ALA A 36 22.62 -27.97 -6.58
CA ALA A 36 23.96 -27.82 -7.16
C ALA A 36 24.99 -27.38 -6.10
N THR A 37 24.62 -26.45 -5.22
CA THR A 37 25.50 -25.98 -4.14
C THR A 37 25.86 -27.11 -3.18
N VAL A 38 24.86 -27.87 -2.71
CA VAL A 38 25.09 -29.00 -1.80
C VAL A 38 25.92 -30.09 -2.47
N TYR A 39 25.67 -30.33 -3.76
CA TYR A 39 26.42 -31.28 -4.56
C TYR A 39 27.91 -30.90 -4.67
N SER A 40 28.20 -29.64 -5.02
CA SER A 40 29.57 -29.12 -5.12
C SER A 40 30.33 -29.19 -3.79
N VAL A 41 29.67 -28.86 -2.67
CA VAL A 41 30.31 -28.87 -1.33
C VAL A 41 30.61 -30.29 -0.87
N ARG A 42 29.72 -31.25 -1.14
CA ARG A 42 29.91 -32.64 -0.74
C ARG A 42 30.94 -33.39 -1.60
N MET A 43 31.46 -32.80 -2.68
CA MET A 43 32.39 -33.43 -3.62
C MET A 43 31.92 -34.84 -4.02
N VAL A 44 30.59 -35.01 -4.18
CA VAL A 44 30.04 -36.30 -4.59
C VAL A 44 30.53 -36.55 -6.01
N THR A 45 31.28 -37.62 -6.22
CA THR A 45 31.66 -38.06 -7.56
C THR A 45 30.38 -38.51 -8.27
N LEU A 46 30.02 -37.88 -9.40
CA LEU A 46 28.93 -38.35 -10.26
C LEU A 46 29.37 -39.69 -10.88
N SER A 47 29.09 -40.80 -10.22
CA SER A 47 29.26 -42.15 -10.80
C SER A 47 28.00 -42.61 -11.53
N TRP A 48 27.20 -41.69 -12.07
CA TRP A 48 25.84 -41.95 -12.56
C TRP A 48 25.78 -42.13 -14.07
N GLU A 49 24.92 -43.05 -14.51
CA GLU A 49 24.31 -42.98 -15.83
C GLU A 49 23.40 -41.74 -15.91
N LEU A 50 23.64 -40.86 -16.90
CA LEU A 50 22.94 -39.58 -17.06
C LEU A 50 21.40 -39.66 -16.95
N GLY A 51 20.80 -40.79 -17.34
CA GLY A 51 19.35 -41.01 -17.29
C GLY A 51 18.76 -41.08 -15.88
N GLN A 52 19.43 -41.77 -14.95
CA GLN A 52 18.91 -41.95 -13.58
C GLN A 52 18.95 -40.65 -12.78
N GLY A 53 20.04 -39.87 -12.95
CA GLY A 53 20.18 -38.55 -12.32
C GLY A 53 19.14 -37.55 -12.84
N LEU A 54 18.85 -37.57 -14.15
CA LEU A 54 17.84 -36.70 -14.75
C LEU A 54 16.43 -37.04 -14.25
N PHE A 55 16.09 -38.32 -14.18
CA PHE A 55 14.81 -38.78 -13.64
C PHE A 55 14.60 -38.35 -12.19
N PHE A 56 15.63 -38.53 -11.35
CA PHE A 56 15.58 -38.13 -9.96
C PHE A 56 15.40 -36.60 -9.81
N LEU A 57 16.15 -35.80 -10.59
CA LEU A 57 16.03 -34.34 -10.58
C LEU A 57 14.64 -33.87 -11.02
N LEU A 58 14.07 -34.49 -12.06
CA LEU A 58 12.70 -34.21 -12.50
C LEU A 58 11.68 -34.53 -11.39
N PHE A 59 11.88 -35.61 -10.64
CA PHE A 59 11.03 -35.96 -9.51
C PHE A 59 11.14 -34.95 -8.36
N VAL A 60 12.36 -34.53 -8.00
CA VAL A 60 12.59 -33.51 -6.97
C VAL A 60 11.90 -32.19 -7.33
N VAL A 61 12.04 -31.74 -8.58
CA VAL A 61 11.38 -30.53 -9.07
C VAL A 61 9.85 -30.69 -9.01
N SER A 62 9.33 -31.79 -9.54
CA SER A 62 7.88 -32.03 -9.61
C SER A 62 7.23 -32.13 -8.24
N SER A 63 7.82 -32.91 -7.32
CA SER A 63 7.31 -33.08 -5.95
C SER A 63 7.32 -31.77 -5.15
N THR A 64 8.35 -30.94 -5.32
CA THR A 64 8.47 -29.64 -4.66
C THR A 64 7.42 -28.65 -5.20
N LEU A 65 7.26 -28.56 -6.52
CA LEU A 65 6.27 -27.67 -7.15
C LEU A 65 4.83 -28.08 -6.80
N ILE A 66 4.53 -29.39 -6.84
CA ILE A 66 3.21 -29.92 -6.45
C ILE A 66 2.93 -29.57 -4.99
N SER A 67 3.89 -29.77 -4.09
CA SER A 67 3.72 -29.44 -2.67
C SER A 67 3.48 -27.94 -2.46
N LEU A 68 4.26 -27.08 -3.13
CA LEU A 68 4.07 -25.62 -3.07
C LEU A 68 2.70 -25.19 -3.62
N TYR A 69 2.22 -25.86 -4.67
CA TYR A 69 0.90 -25.62 -5.22
C TYR A 69 -0.23 -26.05 -4.26
N LEU A 70 -0.15 -27.26 -3.70
CA LEU A 70 -1.15 -27.83 -2.78
C LEU A 70 -1.34 -26.97 -1.52
N PHE A 71 -0.25 -26.49 -0.93
CA PHE A 71 -0.32 -25.60 0.23
C PHE A 71 -0.67 -24.14 -0.14
N GLY A 72 -0.84 -23.83 -1.43
CA GLY A 72 -1.32 -22.55 -1.90
C GLY A 72 -0.25 -21.45 -1.98
N ALA A 73 1.03 -21.81 -2.09
CA ALA A 73 2.13 -20.84 -2.16
C ALA A 73 2.05 -19.93 -3.42
N TYR A 74 1.42 -20.41 -4.50
CA TYR A 74 1.22 -19.65 -5.74
C TYR A 74 -0.09 -18.85 -5.80
N HIS A 75 -0.97 -19.06 -4.82
CA HIS A 75 -2.27 -18.39 -4.75
C HIS A 75 -2.27 -17.19 -3.78
N ARG A 76 -1.14 -16.92 -3.12
CA ARG A 76 -0.98 -15.85 -2.13
C ARG A 76 -0.30 -14.61 -2.70
N ILE A 77 -0.72 -13.45 -2.20
CA ILE A 77 -0.11 -12.15 -2.52
C ILE A 77 0.95 -11.86 -1.46
N TRP A 78 2.20 -12.22 -1.75
CA TRP A 78 3.34 -12.09 -0.83
C TRP A 78 3.76 -10.64 -0.49
N ALA A 79 3.09 -9.63 -1.04
CA ALA A 79 3.40 -8.22 -0.81
C ALA A 79 2.92 -7.70 0.57
N ASN A 80 1.84 -8.27 1.12
CA ASN A 80 1.14 -7.75 2.33
C ASN A 80 1.07 -8.79 3.46
N THR A 81 2.01 -9.72 3.47
CA THR A 81 1.92 -10.96 4.24
C THR A 81 2.65 -10.88 5.58
N SER A 82 1.97 -11.24 6.68
CA SER A 82 2.56 -11.38 8.02
C SER A 82 3.46 -12.63 8.10
N GLY A 83 4.31 -12.73 9.14
CA GLY A 83 5.22 -13.88 9.33
C GLY A 83 4.54 -15.25 9.42
N HIS A 84 3.23 -15.30 9.63
CA HIS A 84 2.46 -16.54 9.69
C HIS A 84 2.39 -17.29 8.35
N GLU A 85 2.55 -16.63 7.20
CA GLU A 85 2.49 -17.34 5.92
C GLU A 85 3.78 -18.09 5.57
N VAL A 86 4.87 -17.88 6.30
CA VAL A 86 6.09 -18.72 6.18
C VAL A 86 5.76 -20.18 6.52
N THR A 87 4.79 -20.42 7.40
CA THR A 87 4.33 -21.76 7.76
C THR A 87 3.83 -22.57 6.56
N VAL A 88 3.33 -21.89 5.52
CA VAL A 88 2.88 -22.51 4.27
C VAL A 88 4.08 -23.10 3.50
N ILE A 89 5.18 -22.35 3.43
CA ILE A 89 6.41 -22.80 2.77
C ILE A 89 7.03 -23.96 3.57
N ILE A 90 7.07 -23.84 4.91
CA ILE A 90 7.59 -24.90 5.78
C ILE A 90 6.83 -26.21 5.56
N LYS A 91 5.49 -26.18 5.61
CA LYS A 91 4.66 -27.38 5.41
C LYS A 91 4.85 -27.97 4.01
N ALA A 92 4.95 -27.13 2.97
CA ALA A 92 5.20 -27.58 1.61
C ALA A 92 6.57 -28.25 1.43
N VAL A 93 7.62 -27.67 1.99
CA VAL A 93 8.98 -28.24 1.90
C VAL A 93 9.08 -29.53 2.72
N VAL A 94 8.45 -29.61 3.90
CA VAL A 94 8.41 -30.85 4.70
C VAL A 94 7.73 -31.97 3.92
N LEU A 95 6.58 -31.70 3.28
CA LEU A 95 5.89 -32.69 2.45
C LEU A 95 6.76 -33.14 1.26
N ALA A 96 7.36 -32.18 0.54
CA ALA A 96 8.26 -32.50 -0.58
C ALA A 96 9.46 -33.34 -0.13
N THR A 97 10.07 -32.99 1.00
CA THR A 97 11.22 -33.70 1.56
C THR A 97 10.84 -35.14 1.93
N LEU A 98 9.66 -35.35 2.51
CA LEU A 98 9.17 -36.69 2.85
C LEU A 98 8.94 -37.55 1.60
N LEU A 99 8.32 -36.99 0.56
CA LEU A 99 8.10 -37.68 -0.71
C LEU A 99 9.43 -38.06 -1.40
N ILE A 100 10.40 -37.14 -1.40
CA ILE A 100 11.73 -37.39 -1.99
C ILE A 100 12.49 -38.45 -1.18
N ALA A 101 12.46 -38.38 0.15
CA ALA A 101 13.13 -39.34 1.02
C ALA A 101 12.55 -40.76 0.90
N ILE A 102 11.22 -40.88 0.74
CA ILE A 102 10.57 -42.17 0.48
C ILE A 102 11.06 -42.74 -0.86
N LEU A 103 11.05 -41.94 -1.94
CA LEU A 103 11.50 -42.41 -3.24
C LEU A 103 12.98 -42.83 -3.22
N ASP A 104 13.85 -42.02 -2.60
CA ASP A 104 15.28 -42.32 -2.43
C ASP A 104 15.52 -43.64 -1.68
N SER A 105 14.65 -43.97 -0.71
CA SER A 105 14.75 -45.23 0.05
C SER A 105 14.33 -46.47 -0.74
N VAL A 106 13.48 -46.32 -1.76
CA VAL A 106 12.91 -47.42 -2.56
C VAL A 106 13.79 -47.74 -3.78
N ILE A 107 14.48 -46.74 -4.34
CA ILE A 107 15.37 -46.93 -5.50
C ILE A 107 16.73 -47.48 -5.03
N GLN A 108 17.16 -48.60 -5.62
CA GLN A 108 18.49 -49.18 -5.40
C GLN A 108 19.28 -49.22 -6.70
N PRO A 109 20.54 -48.75 -6.74
CA PRO A 109 21.27 -48.08 -5.65
C PRO A 109 20.68 -46.70 -5.32
N ARG A 110 20.87 -46.24 -4.08
CA ARG A 110 20.30 -44.96 -3.62
C ARG A 110 20.85 -43.79 -4.44
N PRO A 111 20.00 -42.98 -5.09
CA PRO A 111 20.42 -41.91 -5.97
C PRO A 111 21.10 -40.74 -5.23
N LEU A 112 20.72 -40.44 -3.98
CA LEU A 112 21.43 -39.44 -3.18
C LEU A 112 21.53 -39.87 -1.72
N PRO A 113 22.61 -39.51 -1.00
CA PRO A 113 22.62 -39.62 0.44
C PRO A 113 21.47 -38.77 1.02
N LEU A 114 20.72 -39.31 1.99
CA LEU A 114 19.61 -38.60 2.64
C LEU A 114 20.01 -37.22 3.19
N SER A 115 21.28 -37.05 3.59
CA SER A 115 21.83 -35.75 3.97
C SER A 115 21.78 -34.69 2.86
N VAL A 116 21.98 -35.08 1.59
CA VAL A 116 21.92 -34.16 0.44
C VAL A 116 20.48 -33.71 0.20
N VAL A 117 19.51 -34.63 0.32
CA VAL A 117 18.08 -34.32 0.22
C VAL A 117 17.64 -33.35 1.33
N LEU A 118 18.05 -33.61 2.58
CA LEU A 118 17.70 -32.74 3.71
C LEU A 118 18.32 -31.35 3.58
N VAL A 119 19.63 -31.26 3.33
CA VAL A 119 20.33 -29.97 3.25
C VAL A 119 19.91 -29.20 1.99
N GLY A 120 19.70 -29.89 0.87
CA GLY A 120 19.23 -29.29 -0.38
C GLY A 120 17.84 -28.66 -0.24
N ASN A 121 16.89 -29.38 0.37
CA ASN A 121 15.55 -28.83 0.63
C ASN A 121 15.55 -27.71 1.67
N LEU A 122 16.41 -27.79 2.69
CA LEU A 122 16.55 -26.71 3.68
C LEU A 122 17.12 -25.43 3.05
N LEU A 123 18.12 -25.57 2.17
CA LEU A 123 18.68 -24.45 1.44
C LEU A 123 17.67 -23.86 0.45
N ALA A 124 16.91 -24.71 -0.25
CA ALA A 124 15.83 -24.29 -1.13
C ALA A 124 14.72 -23.55 -0.38
N MET A 125 14.35 -24.00 0.82
CA MET A 125 13.40 -23.31 1.70
C MET A 125 13.86 -21.89 2.03
N CYS A 126 15.12 -21.70 2.42
CA CYS A 126 15.70 -20.39 2.66
C CYS A 126 15.62 -19.50 1.40
N GLY A 127 15.93 -20.06 0.23
CA GLY A 127 15.81 -19.35 -1.05
C GLY A 127 14.36 -18.97 -1.39
N PHE A 128 13.39 -19.86 -1.18
CA PHE A 128 11.97 -19.60 -1.40
C PHE A 128 11.46 -18.46 -0.52
N VAL A 129 11.85 -18.45 0.75
CA VAL A 129 11.54 -17.34 1.68
C VAL A 129 12.22 -16.07 1.21
N ALA A 130 13.51 -16.10 0.87
CA ALA A 130 14.25 -14.91 0.43
C ALA A 130 13.65 -14.29 -0.84
N VAL A 131 13.27 -15.09 -1.83
CA VAL A 131 12.61 -14.62 -3.06
C VAL A 131 11.24 -14.03 -2.76
N ARG A 132 10.42 -14.68 -1.92
CA ARG A 132 9.07 -14.19 -1.59
C ARG A 132 9.10 -12.92 -0.75
N TYR A 133 10.10 -12.78 0.13
CA TYR A 133 10.34 -11.58 0.94
C TYR A 133 11.33 -10.60 0.29
N ARG A 134 11.69 -10.78 -0.99
CA ARG A 134 12.67 -9.92 -1.68
C ARG A 134 12.26 -8.45 -1.69
N SER A 135 10.96 -8.16 -1.82
CA SER A 135 10.46 -6.79 -1.76
C SER A 135 10.75 -6.15 -0.40
N ARG A 136 10.68 -6.90 0.70
CA ARG A 136 11.01 -6.44 2.06
C ARG A 136 12.52 -6.33 2.29
N LEU A 137 13.31 -7.26 1.74
CA LEU A 137 14.77 -7.24 1.84
C LEU A 137 15.42 -6.14 0.98
N ILE A 138 14.85 -5.86 -0.20
CA ILE A 138 15.36 -4.85 -1.15
C ILE A 138 14.80 -3.46 -0.86
N SER A 139 13.52 -3.34 -0.45
CA SER A 139 13.02 -2.08 0.14
C SER A 139 13.80 -1.76 1.41
N GLY A 140 14.15 -2.80 2.20
CA GLY A 140 15.25 -2.86 3.19
C GLY A 140 16.34 -1.82 3.03
N LEU A 141 16.97 -1.84 1.85
CA LEU A 141 18.19 -1.11 1.55
C LEU A 141 17.91 0.18 0.76
N SER A 142 16.91 0.18 -0.13
CA SER A 142 16.58 1.33 -0.98
C SER A 142 15.68 2.38 -0.30
N TRP A 143 14.93 2.02 0.76
CA TRP A 143 14.23 2.98 1.62
C TRP A 143 15.23 3.74 2.52
N ARG A 144 16.30 3.07 2.96
CA ARG A 144 17.32 3.62 3.88
C ARG A 144 18.09 4.78 3.28
N TRP A 145 18.30 4.80 1.97
CA TRP A 145 19.06 5.87 1.29
C TRP A 145 18.17 7.05 0.85
N ARG A 146 16.88 6.82 0.55
CA ARG A 146 15.93 7.90 0.21
C ARG A 146 15.32 8.60 1.44
N ALA A 147 15.29 7.95 2.60
CA ALA A 147 14.75 8.52 3.84
C ALA A 147 15.71 9.47 4.58
N VAL A 148 16.91 9.73 4.04
CA VAL A 148 17.93 10.60 4.68
C VAL A 148 17.66 12.09 4.44
N TRP A 149 16.72 12.46 3.56
CA TRP A 149 16.60 13.85 3.07
C TRP A 149 15.31 14.62 3.38
N TYR A 150 14.44 14.18 4.31
CA TYR A 150 13.31 15.02 4.77
C TYR A 150 13.01 14.88 6.28
N ARG A 151 13.08 16.02 6.99
CA ARG A 151 12.63 16.24 8.38
C ARG A 151 11.10 16.18 8.40
N GLU A 152 10.54 15.02 8.73
CA GLU A 152 9.07 14.81 8.77
C GLU A 152 8.53 14.42 10.15
N PHE A 153 9.33 14.53 11.21
CA PHE A 153 8.83 14.37 12.57
C PHE A 153 9.42 15.40 13.51
N PRO A 154 8.63 16.04 14.39
CA PRO A 154 9.19 16.80 15.49
C PRO A 154 10.03 15.88 16.38
N LYS A 155 11.13 16.41 16.91
CA LYS A 155 12.11 15.73 17.78
C LYS A 155 11.56 15.23 19.13
N THR A 156 10.26 15.31 19.36
CA THR A 156 9.69 14.94 20.67
C THR A 156 9.30 13.47 20.69
N GLU A 157 10.10 12.75 21.46
CA GLU A 157 9.91 11.42 22.03
C GLU A 157 8.50 11.24 22.59
N GLY A 158 7.97 10.01 22.59
CA GLY A 158 6.72 9.75 23.31
C GLY A 158 6.05 8.41 23.06
N ARG A 159 5.23 8.00 24.01
CA ARG A 159 4.36 6.83 23.97
C ARG A 159 3.15 7.14 23.10
N VAL A 160 2.90 6.30 22.09
CA VAL A 160 1.89 6.55 21.05
C VAL A 160 0.72 5.60 21.20
N LEU A 161 -0.50 6.15 21.21
CA LEU A 161 -1.73 5.40 21.09
C LEU A 161 -2.29 5.57 19.66
N LEU A 162 -2.56 4.46 18.98
CA LEU A 162 -3.10 4.49 17.62
C LEU A 162 -4.61 4.23 17.65
N ILE A 163 -5.38 5.10 17.01
CA ILE A 163 -6.83 4.94 16.83
C ILE A 163 -7.08 4.38 15.42
N GLY A 164 -7.71 3.22 15.35
CA GLY A 164 -7.89 2.40 14.16
C GLY A 164 -6.85 1.27 14.09
N ALA A 165 -7.31 0.03 14.20
CA ALA A 165 -6.50 -1.18 14.06
C ALA A 165 -6.56 -1.78 12.63
N GLY A 166 -7.19 -1.06 11.70
CA GLY A 166 -7.24 -1.40 10.28
C GLY A 166 -5.92 -1.15 9.53
N GLU A 167 -5.99 -1.14 8.20
CA GLU A 167 -4.82 -1.06 7.32
C GLU A 167 -3.99 0.24 7.52
N ALA A 168 -4.64 1.38 7.74
CA ALA A 168 -3.96 2.65 8.06
C ALA A 168 -3.17 2.55 9.36
N GLY A 169 -3.82 2.05 10.43
CA GLY A 169 -3.19 1.87 11.73
C GLY A 169 -2.00 0.91 11.69
N GLN A 170 -2.16 -0.22 11.03
CA GLN A 170 -1.08 -1.21 10.83
C GLN A 170 0.12 -0.59 10.11
N THR A 171 -0.14 0.08 8.99
CA THR A 171 0.91 0.73 8.19
C THR A 171 1.61 1.83 8.98
N THR A 172 0.85 2.60 9.78
CA THR A 172 1.39 3.67 10.62
C THR A 172 2.24 3.13 11.76
N ALA A 173 1.79 2.08 12.45
CA ALA A 173 2.56 1.39 13.48
C ALA A 173 3.88 0.84 12.92
N LEU A 174 3.84 0.23 11.75
CA LEU A 174 5.04 -0.26 11.05
C LEU A 174 6.01 0.89 10.77
N ARG A 175 5.53 2.03 10.27
CA ARG A 175 6.36 3.22 9.99
C ARG A 175 6.97 3.81 11.26
N LEU A 176 6.21 3.88 12.36
CA LEU A 176 6.71 4.36 13.66
C LEU A 176 7.77 3.42 14.24
N LYS A 177 7.54 2.11 14.19
CA LYS A 177 8.48 1.08 14.71
C LYS A 177 9.77 0.98 13.91
N HIS A 178 9.71 1.11 12.59
CA HIS A 178 10.88 0.92 11.72
C HIS A 178 11.74 2.19 11.51
N ARG A 179 11.19 3.40 11.72
CA ARG A 179 11.95 4.67 11.58
C ARG A 179 12.81 5.00 12.80
N PHE A 180 12.39 4.59 14.00
CA PHE A 180 13.12 4.81 15.25
C PHE A 180 13.57 3.48 15.86
N GLY A 181 14.34 2.72 15.08
CA GLY A 181 14.94 1.47 15.54
C GLY A 181 16.01 1.70 16.60
N LYS A 182 15.89 1.00 17.72
CA LYS A 182 16.96 0.64 18.67
C LYS A 182 17.71 1.82 19.30
N GLY A 183 17.02 2.50 20.22
CA GLY A 183 17.60 3.42 21.20
C GLY A 183 16.51 3.92 22.16
N ARG A 184 16.89 4.56 23.27
CA ARG A 184 15.97 5.11 24.29
C ARG A 184 15.08 6.28 23.78
N ASN A 185 15.15 6.67 22.51
CA ASN A 185 14.65 7.95 21.99
C ASN A 185 13.74 7.81 20.75
N GLY A 186 12.85 6.81 20.73
CA GLY A 186 11.93 6.55 19.62
C GLY A 186 10.45 6.53 20.03
N TYR A 187 9.53 6.70 19.07
CA TYR A 187 8.10 6.53 19.31
C TYR A 187 7.79 5.09 19.72
N GLN A 188 7.18 4.92 20.91
CA GLN A 188 6.77 3.61 21.40
C GLN A 188 5.26 3.45 21.23
N VAL A 189 4.84 2.63 20.27
CA VAL A 189 3.41 2.28 20.12
C VAL A 189 2.98 1.44 21.31
N VAL A 190 2.13 2.01 22.16
CA VAL A 190 1.58 1.36 23.36
C VAL A 190 0.51 0.35 22.99
N GLY A 191 -0.38 0.72 22.08
CA GLY A 191 -1.52 -0.09 21.72
C GLY A 191 -2.40 0.57 20.67
N PHE A 192 -3.45 -0.16 20.32
CA PHE A 192 -4.49 0.28 19.39
C PHE A 192 -5.82 0.46 20.11
N VAL A 193 -6.65 1.33 19.56
CA VAL A 193 -8.06 1.50 19.91
C VAL A 193 -8.87 1.33 18.63
N ASP A 194 -9.90 0.48 18.63
CA ASP A 194 -10.75 0.25 17.45
C ASP A 194 -12.14 -0.17 17.91
N ASP A 195 -13.22 0.43 17.42
CA ASP A 195 -14.57 0.13 17.93
C ASP A 195 -15.13 -1.20 17.43
N ASP A 196 -14.44 -1.87 16.49
CA ASP A 196 -14.80 -3.20 16.04
C ASP A 196 -14.62 -4.22 17.18
N PRO A 197 -15.71 -4.81 17.71
CA PRO A 197 -15.63 -5.75 18.83
C PRO A 197 -14.83 -7.00 18.47
N THR A 198 -14.74 -7.36 17.18
CA THR A 198 -13.98 -8.54 16.74
C THR A 198 -12.48 -8.35 16.87
N LYS A 199 -12.00 -7.11 16.90
CA LYS A 199 -10.57 -6.77 17.02
C LYS A 199 -10.13 -6.58 18.47
N GLN A 200 -11.06 -6.51 19.40
CA GLN A 200 -10.75 -6.27 20.81
C GLN A 200 -9.84 -7.35 21.39
N GLY A 201 -8.77 -6.93 22.05
CA GLY A 201 -7.77 -7.83 22.61
C GLY A 201 -6.85 -8.52 21.60
N MET A 202 -7.05 -8.35 20.29
CA MET A 202 -6.16 -8.88 19.26
C MET A 202 -4.81 -8.15 19.26
N TYR A 203 -3.81 -8.81 18.69
CA TYR A 203 -2.49 -8.20 18.46
C TYR A 203 -2.36 -7.77 17.01
N VAL A 204 -1.99 -6.52 16.82
CA VAL A 204 -1.80 -5.87 15.53
C VAL A 204 -0.37 -5.33 15.48
N GLU A 205 0.43 -5.80 14.53
CA GLU A 205 1.87 -5.48 14.46
C GLU A 205 2.63 -5.69 15.78
N GLY A 206 2.18 -6.60 16.65
CA GLY A 206 2.78 -6.88 17.96
C GLY A 206 2.35 -5.94 19.11
N CYS A 207 1.41 -5.02 18.89
CA CYS A 207 0.76 -4.25 19.96
C CYS A 207 -0.71 -4.67 20.10
N ARG A 208 -1.25 -4.65 21.31
CA ARG A 208 -2.62 -5.11 21.58
C ARG A 208 -3.65 -4.01 21.25
N VAL A 209 -4.84 -4.41 20.82
CA VAL A 209 -6.04 -3.55 20.82
C VAL A 209 -6.57 -3.50 22.25
N LEU A 210 -6.43 -2.34 22.89
CA LEU A 210 -6.62 -2.14 24.33
C LEU A 210 -8.05 -1.77 24.72
N GLY A 211 -8.84 -1.28 23.78
CA GLY A 211 -10.21 -0.85 24.03
C GLY A 211 -10.85 -0.16 22.84
N THR A 212 -11.95 0.53 23.13
CA THR A 212 -12.78 1.30 22.19
C THR A 212 -12.53 2.80 22.36
N ARG A 213 -13.13 3.65 21.52
CA ARG A 213 -12.91 5.11 21.58
C ARG A 213 -13.24 5.73 22.95
N SER A 214 -14.18 5.17 23.69
CA SER A 214 -14.54 5.64 25.04
C SER A 214 -13.47 5.34 26.09
N ASP A 215 -12.60 4.36 25.84
CA ASP A 215 -11.51 3.99 26.75
C ASP A 215 -10.29 4.91 26.60
N ILE A 216 -10.24 5.78 25.59
CA ILE A 216 -9.08 6.64 25.28
C ILE A 216 -8.59 7.42 26.52
N PRO A 217 -9.45 8.13 27.30
CA PRO A 217 -8.97 8.89 28.46
C PRO A 217 -8.30 8.03 29.52
N ARG A 218 -8.89 6.85 29.80
CA ARG A 218 -8.32 5.88 30.74
C ARG A 218 -6.99 5.34 30.25
N LEU A 219 -6.92 4.93 28.98
CA LEU A 219 -5.73 4.33 28.38
C LEU A 219 -4.56 5.32 28.28
N VAL A 220 -4.86 6.60 28.03
CA VAL A 220 -3.84 7.66 27.99
C VAL A 220 -3.23 7.87 29.36
N ALA A 221 -4.04 7.89 30.42
CA ALA A 221 -3.55 8.01 31.79
C ALA A 221 -2.78 6.75 32.26
N GLU A 222 -3.35 5.56 32.06
CA GLU A 222 -2.75 4.28 32.49
C GLU A 222 -1.40 4.02 31.81
N HIS A 223 -1.29 4.37 30.54
CA HIS A 223 -0.10 4.12 29.75
C HIS A 223 0.75 5.37 29.48
N ASN A 224 0.50 6.49 30.15
CA ASN A 224 1.26 7.73 29.99
C ASN A 224 1.50 8.09 28.51
N VAL A 225 0.43 8.15 27.73
CA VAL A 225 0.50 8.41 26.29
C VAL A 225 0.77 9.88 26.03
N ASP A 226 1.79 10.19 25.23
CA ASP A 226 2.19 11.56 24.86
C ASP A 226 1.58 12.01 23.52
N LEU A 227 1.22 11.04 22.67
CA LEU A 227 0.74 11.26 21.32
C LEU A 227 -0.36 10.27 20.95
N ILE A 228 -1.50 10.79 20.54
CA ILE A 228 -2.60 10.04 19.92
C ILE A 228 -2.53 10.25 18.42
N VAL A 229 -2.54 9.16 17.66
CA VAL A 229 -2.54 9.19 16.19
C VAL A 229 -3.83 8.57 15.67
N VAL A 230 -4.65 9.37 14.99
CA VAL A 230 -5.87 8.92 14.33
C VAL A 230 -5.53 8.36 12.96
N ALA A 231 -5.65 7.03 12.83
CA ALA A 231 -5.30 6.26 11.65
C ALA A 231 -6.53 5.47 11.15
N VAL A 232 -7.64 6.19 10.94
CA VAL A 232 -8.91 5.64 10.43
C VAL A 232 -9.16 6.20 9.03
N HIS A 233 -9.30 5.31 8.04
CA HIS A 233 -9.69 5.72 6.69
C HIS A 233 -11.20 5.98 6.64
N ASN A 234 -11.59 7.02 5.88
CA ASN A 234 -12.99 7.29 5.54
C ASN A 234 -13.94 7.38 6.76
N ILE A 235 -13.44 7.96 7.86
CA ILE A 235 -14.24 8.19 9.07
C ILE A 235 -15.33 9.24 8.81
N SER A 236 -16.53 9.02 9.35
CA SER A 236 -17.61 10.01 9.25
C SER A 236 -17.27 11.25 10.10
N GLY A 237 -17.74 12.43 9.69
CA GLY A 237 -17.55 13.66 10.48
C GLY A 237 -18.07 13.55 11.92
N PRO A 238 -19.27 12.98 12.17
CA PRO A 238 -19.75 12.69 13.52
C PRO A 238 -18.82 11.77 14.31
N ASP A 239 -18.42 10.62 13.75
CA ASP A 239 -17.51 9.68 14.44
C ASP A 239 -16.16 10.31 14.77
N PHE A 240 -15.63 11.13 13.86
CA PHE A 240 -14.37 11.82 14.05
C PHE A 240 -14.45 12.85 15.18
N ARG A 241 -15.54 13.62 15.26
CA ARG A 241 -15.81 14.55 16.37
C ARG A 241 -15.94 13.81 17.69
N ASP A 242 -16.62 12.67 17.71
CA ASP A 242 -16.75 11.85 18.92
C ASP A 242 -15.38 11.36 19.40
N ILE A 243 -14.55 10.84 18.49
CA ILE A 243 -13.17 10.44 18.82
C ILE A 243 -12.37 11.61 19.38
N LEU A 244 -12.45 12.79 18.74
CA LEU A 244 -11.76 13.98 19.22
C LEU A 244 -12.22 14.40 20.62
N SER A 245 -13.53 14.32 20.90
CA SER A 245 -14.06 14.67 22.23
C SER A 245 -13.46 13.80 23.35
N TYR A 246 -13.12 12.54 23.07
CA TYR A 246 -12.40 11.68 24.02
C TYR A 246 -10.91 12.01 24.09
N CYS A 247 -10.29 12.38 22.96
CA CYS A 247 -8.88 12.78 22.94
C CYS A 247 -8.63 14.10 23.68
N GLU A 248 -9.54 15.06 23.57
CA GLU A 248 -9.48 16.39 24.20
C GLU A 248 -9.60 16.33 25.73
N GLN A 249 -10.15 15.25 26.28
CA GLN A 249 -10.16 14.98 27.73
C GLN A 249 -8.77 14.59 28.27
N THR A 250 -7.76 14.53 27.40
CA THR A 250 -6.40 14.08 27.74
C THR A 250 -5.37 15.17 27.47
N GLN A 251 -4.18 15.03 28.05
CA GLN A 251 -3.04 15.93 27.78
C GLN A 251 -2.19 15.50 26.57
N ALA A 252 -2.56 14.40 25.91
CA ALA A 252 -1.80 13.87 24.79
C ALA A 252 -2.01 14.74 23.54
N ARG A 253 -0.96 14.92 22.74
CA ARG A 253 -1.06 15.61 21.45
C ARG A 253 -1.84 14.74 20.46
N ILE A 254 -2.60 15.36 19.56
CA ILE A 254 -3.40 14.64 18.57
C ILE A 254 -2.82 14.89 17.18
N LYS A 255 -2.63 13.83 16.40
CA LYS A 255 -2.23 13.89 14.99
C LYS A 255 -3.08 12.95 14.14
N ILE A 256 -3.21 13.27 12.86
CA ILE A 256 -3.96 12.46 11.88
C ILE A 256 -3.03 11.94 10.80
N VAL A 257 -3.29 10.70 10.36
CA VAL A 257 -2.66 10.10 9.18
C VAL A 257 -3.42 10.59 7.93
N PRO A 258 -2.76 11.30 6.99
CA PRO A 258 -3.36 11.69 5.73
C PRO A 258 -3.81 10.47 4.91
N ASP A 259 -4.86 10.64 4.10
CA ASP A 259 -5.38 9.57 3.24
C ASP A 259 -4.27 8.99 2.33
N VAL A 260 -4.28 7.68 2.14
CA VAL A 260 -3.23 6.95 1.41
C VAL A 260 -3.18 7.38 -0.06
N TRP A 261 -4.30 7.87 -0.61
CA TRP A 261 -4.35 8.49 -1.93
C TRP A 261 -3.60 9.83 -2.00
N ALA A 262 -3.59 10.62 -0.92
CA ALA A 262 -2.81 11.86 -0.84
C ALA A 262 -1.30 11.57 -0.83
N LEU A 263 -0.89 10.42 -0.29
CA LEU A 263 0.50 9.95 -0.33
C LEU A 263 0.90 9.38 -1.70
N LEU A 264 -0.04 8.75 -2.43
CA LEU A 264 0.17 8.22 -3.77
C LEU A 264 0.21 9.32 -4.85
N ASN A 265 -0.54 10.41 -4.67
CA ASN A 265 -0.59 11.54 -5.61
C ASN A 265 0.65 12.46 -5.59
N GLY A 266 1.73 12.08 -4.92
CA GLY A 266 3.06 12.56 -5.29
C GLY A 266 3.34 14.05 -5.06
N LYS A 267 2.67 14.71 -4.11
CA LYS A 267 3.21 15.98 -3.56
C LYS A 267 4.46 15.63 -2.74
N LYS A 268 5.64 15.75 -3.37
CA LYS A 268 6.94 15.69 -2.69
C LYS A 268 6.87 16.61 -1.46
N GLY A 269 6.94 16.03 -0.26
CA GLY A 269 7.02 16.78 1.01
C GLY A 269 5.74 16.87 1.85
N SER A 270 4.67 16.11 1.57
CA SER A 270 3.52 16.05 2.50
C SER A 270 3.87 15.27 3.78
N PRO A 271 3.69 15.85 4.98
CA PRO A 271 4.10 15.22 6.22
C PRO A 271 3.29 13.96 6.52
N LEU A 272 3.96 12.91 7.02
CA LEU A 272 3.32 11.63 7.35
C LEU A 272 2.19 11.77 8.37
N LEU A 273 2.33 12.71 9.30
CA LEU A 273 1.34 13.06 10.32
C LEU A 273 1.08 14.56 10.26
N ARG A 274 -0.18 14.97 10.32
CA ARG A 274 -0.57 16.39 10.35
C ARG A 274 -1.46 16.70 11.55
N ASP A 275 -1.54 17.97 11.88
CA ASP A 275 -2.51 18.48 12.86
C ASP A 275 -3.95 18.33 12.35
N VAL A 276 -4.88 18.31 13.30
CA VAL A 276 -6.32 18.30 13.02
C VAL A 276 -6.68 19.63 12.36
N GLN A 277 -7.40 19.57 11.23
CA GLN A 277 -7.87 20.76 10.52
C GLN A 277 -9.40 20.83 10.56
N ALA A 278 -9.96 22.02 10.29
CA ALA A 278 -11.41 22.24 10.34
C ALA A 278 -12.16 21.35 9.34
N GLU A 279 -11.52 21.00 8.22
CA GLU A 279 -12.04 20.15 7.15
C GLU A 279 -12.28 18.71 7.61
N ASP A 280 -11.49 18.21 8.56
CA ASP A 280 -11.65 16.86 9.12
C ASP A 280 -12.94 16.72 9.92
N LEU A 281 -13.35 17.82 10.59
CA LEU A 281 -14.60 17.89 11.35
C LEU A 281 -15.82 17.87 10.42
N LEU A 282 -15.67 18.29 9.17
CA LEU A 282 -16.74 18.30 8.18
C LEU A 282 -16.98 16.91 7.57
N GLY A 283 -16.04 15.97 7.72
CA GLY A 283 -16.21 14.58 7.29
C GLY A 283 -16.45 14.40 5.79
N ARG A 284 -15.96 15.32 4.95
CA ARG A 284 -16.09 15.17 3.51
C ARG A 284 -15.33 13.93 3.08
N GLN A 285 -16.07 12.91 2.64
CA GLN A 285 -15.48 11.83 1.87
C GLN A 285 -14.93 12.46 0.59
N PRO A 286 -13.63 12.35 0.29
CA PRO A 286 -13.18 12.58 -1.07
C PRO A 286 -13.87 11.52 -1.92
N ILE A 287 -14.96 11.91 -2.59
CA ILE A 287 -15.61 11.04 -3.57
C ILE A 287 -14.54 10.86 -4.65
N GLY A 288 -13.96 9.66 -4.71
CA GLY A 288 -12.99 9.32 -5.74
C GLY A 288 -13.59 9.60 -7.12
N ARG A 289 -12.73 9.84 -8.12
CA ARG A 289 -13.15 9.98 -9.53
C ARG A 289 -14.12 8.86 -9.89
N CYS A 290 -15.40 9.19 -10.09
CA CYS A 290 -16.33 8.27 -10.72
C CYS A 290 -15.90 8.13 -12.18
N GLU A 291 -15.30 6.99 -12.54
CA GLU A 291 -14.90 6.66 -13.92
C GLU A 291 -16.10 6.57 -14.90
N ALA A 292 -17.33 6.64 -14.38
CA ALA A 292 -18.59 6.55 -15.12
C ALA A 292 -19.32 7.91 -15.28
N VAL A 293 -18.64 9.04 -15.14
CA VAL A 293 -19.23 10.36 -15.43
C VAL A 293 -19.12 10.63 -16.93
N ASP A 294 -20.21 11.03 -17.57
CA ASP A 294 -20.17 11.48 -18.96
C ASP A 294 -19.37 12.80 -19.06
N LEU A 295 -18.22 12.75 -19.72
CA LEU A 295 -17.28 13.86 -19.88
C LEU A 295 -17.54 14.68 -21.15
N THR A 296 -18.50 14.26 -21.98
CA THR A 296 -18.94 14.97 -23.19
C THR A 296 -19.32 16.44 -22.95
N PRO A 297 -19.88 16.84 -21.79
CA PRO A 297 -20.20 18.23 -21.53
C PRO A 297 -18.99 19.16 -21.46
N VAL A 298 -17.80 18.69 -21.07
CA VAL A 298 -16.62 19.52 -20.76
C VAL A 298 -15.42 19.31 -21.68
N THR A 299 -15.32 18.13 -22.31
CA THR A 299 -14.21 17.78 -23.21
C THR A 299 -14.22 18.69 -24.44
N GLN A 300 -13.06 19.25 -24.82
CA GLN A 300 -12.92 20.12 -26.00
C GLN A 300 -13.90 21.31 -26.02
N LYS A 301 -14.16 21.93 -24.86
CA LYS A 301 -14.95 23.16 -24.77
C LYS A 301 -14.20 24.30 -24.07
N THR A 302 -14.65 25.53 -24.28
CA THR A 302 -14.25 26.66 -23.45
C THR A 302 -15.04 26.64 -22.15
N VAL A 303 -14.36 26.47 -21.03
CA VAL A 303 -14.96 26.35 -19.69
C VAL A 303 -14.57 27.56 -18.84
N LEU A 304 -15.56 28.20 -18.22
CA LEU A 304 -15.38 29.26 -17.23
C LEU A 304 -15.64 28.70 -15.84
N VAL A 305 -14.69 28.90 -14.92
CA VAL A 305 -14.86 28.59 -13.50
C VAL A 305 -14.92 29.90 -12.72
N THR A 306 -16.04 30.13 -12.06
CA THR A 306 -16.20 31.27 -11.14
C THR A 306 -15.72 30.90 -9.74
N GLY A 307 -15.14 31.86 -9.01
CA GLY A 307 -14.51 31.57 -7.72
C GLY A 307 -13.31 30.62 -7.86
N ALA A 308 -12.55 30.74 -8.95
CA ALA A 308 -11.49 29.80 -9.31
C ALA A 308 -10.38 29.69 -8.25
N ALA A 309 -10.09 30.75 -7.50
CA ALA A 309 -9.11 30.73 -6.42
C ALA A 309 -9.68 30.19 -5.10
N GLY A 310 -10.98 29.88 -5.04
CA GLY A 310 -11.62 29.23 -3.91
C GLY A 310 -11.24 27.75 -3.77
N SER A 311 -11.57 27.15 -2.63
CA SER A 311 -11.29 25.74 -2.36
C SER A 311 -11.99 24.78 -3.35
N ILE A 312 -13.21 25.12 -3.77
CA ILE A 312 -13.96 24.33 -4.77
C ILE A 312 -13.50 24.66 -6.19
N GLY A 313 -13.39 25.95 -6.53
CA GLY A 313 -13.01 26.38 -7.87
C GLY A 313 -11.63 25.89 -8.28
N SER A 314 -10.65 25.95 -7.36
CA SER A 314 -9.28 25.52 -7.66
C SER A 314 -9.21 24.01 -7.93
N GLU A 315 -10.00 23.22 -7.21
CA GLU A 315 -10.10 21.78 -7.43
C GLU A 315 -10.84 21.45 -8.73
N LEU A 316 -11.91 22.17 -9.06
CA LEU A 316 -12.58 22.06 -10.36
C LEU A 316 -11.60 22.37 -11.49
N CYS A 317 -10.80 23.43 -11.38
CA CYS A 317 -9.79 23.75 -12.40
C CYS A 317 -8.77 22.62 -12.58
N ARG A 318 -8.25 22.03 -11.49
CA ARG A 318 -7.33 20.88 -11.56
C ARG A 318 -7.95 19.69 -12.28
N GLN A 319 -9.21 19.37 -11.96
CA GLN A 319 -9.89 18.23 -12.55
C GLN A 319 -10.25 18.48 -14.02
N LEU A 320 -10.77 19.66 -14.34
CA LEU A 320 -11.17 20.02 -15.69
C LEU A 320 -9.99 19.99 -16.67
N LEU A 321 -8.78 20.38 -16.24
CA LEU A 321 -7.58 20.27 -17.07
C LEU A 321 -7.29 18.85 -17.54
N SER A 322 -7.57 17.83 -16.71
CA SER A 322 -7.36 16.44 -17.10
C SER A 322 -8.30 15.95 -18.21
N TYR A 323 -9.35 16.73 -18.52
CA TYR A 323 -10.32 16.44 -19.58
C TYR A 323 -10.07 17.23 -20.87
N SER A 324 -8.89 17.84 -21.02
CA SER A 324 -8.47 18.53 -22.24
C SER A 324 -9.50 19.55 -22.78
N PRO A 325 -9.86 20.60 -22.02
CA PRO A 325 -10.71 21.68 -22.50
C PRO A 325 -9.97 22.50 -23.58
N ILE A 326 -10.70 23.20 -24.45
CA ILE A 326 -10.06 24.12 -25.42
C ILE A 326 -9.42 25.31 -24.69
N LYS A 327 -10.15 25.87 -23.71
CA LYS A 327 -9.70 26.95 -22.84
C LYS A 327 -10.33 26.78 -21.46
N LEU A 328 -9.56 27.02 -20.42
CA LEU A 328 -10.01 27.09 -19.04
C LEU A 328 -9.83 28.53 -18.55
N ILE A 329 -10.95 29.21 -18.32
CA ILE A 329 -11.01 30.58 -17.85
C ILE A 329 -11.19 30.54 -16.33
N LEU A 330 -10.25 31.15 -15.61
CA LEU A 330 -10.23 31.19 -14.15
C LEU A 330 -10.65 32.58 -13.71
N LEU A 331 -11.87 32.73 -13.19
CA LEU A 331 -12.39 34.01 -12.73
C LEU A 331 -12.47 34.04 -11.21
N ASP A 332 -11.78 34.99 -10.58
CA ASP A 332 -11.87 35.23 -9.14
C ASP A 332 -11.57 36.69 -8.80
N SER A 333 -12.03 37.13 -7.64
CA SER A 333 -11.68 38.43 -7.04
C SER A 333 -10.37 38.40 -6.25
N ASN A 334 -9.88 37.22 -5.87
CA ASN A 334 -8.65 37.03 -5.12
C ASN A 334 -7.44 36.93 -6.05
N GLU A 335 -6.72 38.03 -6.20
CA GLU A 335 -5.53 38.13 -7.06
C GLU A 335 -4.42 37.16 -6.64
N SER A 336 -4.08 37.10 -5.35
CA SER A 336 -3.01 36.22 -4.84
C SER A 336 -3.35 34.75 -5.07
N GLY A 337 -4.59 34.34 -4.77
CA GLY A 337 -5.03 32.97 -4.99
C GLY A 337 -5.11 32.59 -6.47
N LEU A 338 -5.47 33.54 -7.35
CA LEU A 338 -5.47 33.32 -8.79
C LEU A 338 -4.04 33.18 -9.34
N HIS A 339 -3.09 33.95 -8.81
CA HIS A 339 -1.68 33.83 -9.14
C HIS A 339 -1.11 32.46 -8.73
N ASP A 340 -1.33 32.06 -7.48
CA ASP A 340 -0.87 30.77 -6.96
C ASP A 340 -1.43 29.60 -7.79
N LEU A 341 -2.72 29.67 -8.14
CA LEU A 341 -3.37 28.67 -8.98
C LEU A 341 -2.81 28.65 -10.40
N MET A 342 -2.53 29.81 -11.01
CA MET A 342 -1.92 29.89 -12.33
C MET A 342 -0.53 29.24 -12.37
N VAL A 343 0.29 29.48 -11.33
CA VAL A 343 1.61 28.85 -11.19
C VAL A 343 1.48 27.33 -11.04
N GLU A 344 0.53 26.87 -10.22
CA GLU A 344 0.25 25.44 -10.02
C GLU A 344 -0.15 24.75 -11.34
N LEU A 345 -1.09 25.34 -12.07
CA LEU A 345 -1.66 24.74 -13.28
C LEU A 345 -0.76 24.88 -14.52
N GLY A 346 0.09 25.90 -14.58
CA GLY A 346 1.00 26.15 -15.70
C GLY A 346 2.00 25.02 -15.95
N ALA A 347 2.26 24.15 -14.97
CA ALA A 347 3.06 22.94 -15.16
C ALA A 347 2.36 21.86 -16.00
N SER A 348 1.02 21.89 -16.06
CA SER A 348 0.19 20.84 -16.67
C SER A 348 -0.54 21.27 -17.94
N ALA A 349 -0.50 22.55 -18.30
CA ALA A 349 -1.18 23.09 -19.47
C ALA A 349 -0.39 24.24 -20.12
N PRO A 350 -0.46 24.41 -21.45
CA PRO A 350 0.14 25.54 -22.13
C PRO A 350 -0.50 26.86 -21.68
N PRO A 351 0.26 27.98 -21.68
CA PRO A 351 -0.24 29.29 -21.26
C PRO A 351 -1.48 29.77 -22.03
N GLU A 352 -1.60 29.39 -23.30
CA GLU A 352 -2.71 29.79 -24.18
C GLU A 352 -4.06 29.15 -23.80
N GLN A 353 -4.03 28.07 -23.02
CA GLN A 353 -5.20 27.34 -22.56
C GLN A 353 -5.72 27.87 -21.21
N LEU A 354 -4.86 28.52 -20.41
CA LEU A 354 -5.18 29.02 -19.07
C LEU A 354 -5.37 30.54 -19.10
N ILE A 355 -6.60 31.01 -18.92
CA ILE A 355 -6.94 32.43 -18.99
C ILE A 355 -7.36 32.93 -17.58
N PRO A 356 -6.46 33.59 -16.83
CA PRO A 356 -6.83 34.21 -15.55
C PRO A 356 -7.56 35.52 -15.79
N ILE A 357 -8.67 35.73 -15.06
CA ILE A 357 -9.46 36.96 -15.07
C ILE A 357 -9.70 37.40 -13.63
N LEU A 358 -9.05 38.49 -13.22
CA LEU A 358 -9.35 39.14 -11.96
C LEU A 358 -10.65 39.92 -12.10
N GLY A 359 -11.69 39.51 -11.38
CA GLY A 359 -13.00 40.14 -11.49
C GLY A 359 -14.02 39.55 -10.53
N ASP A 360 -14.98 40.39 -10.14
CA ASP A 360 -16.12 39.99 -9.32
C ASP A 360 -17.30 39.65 -10.23
N ILE A 361 -17.93 38.49 -10.00
CA ILE A 361 -19.11 38.04 -10.72
C ILE A 361 -20.31 38.99 -10.62
N THR A 362 -20.37 39.81 -9.57
CA THR A 362 -21.41 40.83 -9.38
C THR A 362 -21.26 41.99 -10.37
N GLN A 363 -20.09 42.17 -10.99
CA GLN A 363 -19.82 43.24 -11.94
C GLN A 363 -20.27 42.87 -13.35
N HIS A 364 -21.50 43.24 -13.70
CA HIS A 364 -22.11 42.96 -15.00
C HIS A 364 -21.24 43.39 -16.20
N ARG A 365 -20.53 44.52 -16.12
CA ARG A 365 -19.65 45.01 -17.21
C ARG A 365 -18.48 44.06 -17.47
N VAL A 366 -17.86 43.54 -16.40
CA VAL A 366 -16.75 42.58 -16.50
C VAL A 366 -17.27 41.28 -17.09
N MET A 367 -18.34 40.72 -16.55
CA MET A 367 -18.94 39.49 -17.05
C MET A 367 -19.36 39.60 -18.53
N LYS A 368 -19.96 40.71 -18.93
CA LYS A 368 -20.31 40.95 -20.34
C LYS A 368 -19.08 40.94 -21.25
N SER A 369 -17.97 41.52 -20.81
CA SER A 369 -16.70 41.49 -21.55
C SER A 369 -16.12 40.07 -21.64
N VAL A 370 -16.11 39.32 -20.53
CA VAL A 370 -15.62 37.94 -20.50
C VAL A 370 -16.41 37.05 -21.46
N PHE A 371 -17.74 37.13 -21.41
CA PHE A 371 -18.62 36.35 -22.28
C PHE A 371 -18.47 36.73 -23.76
N ALA A 372 -18.29 38.02 -24.07
CA ALA A 372 -18.10 38.49 -25.44
C ALA A 372 -16.74 38.05 -26.03
N THR A 373 -15.67 38.14 -25.25
CA THR A 373 -14.30 37.84 -25.69
C THR A 373 -14.05 36.34 -25.80
N TYR A 374 -14.40 35.56 -24.77
CA TYR A 374 -13.99 34.16 -24.67
C TYR A 374 -15.10 33.17 -25.01
N LYS A 375 -16.36 33.61 -25.04
CA LYS A 375 -17.54 32.80 -25.39
C LYS A 375 -17.56 31.43 -24.67
N PRO A 376 -17.58 31.42 -23.32
CA PRO A 376 -17.61 30.18 -22.57
C PRO A 376 -18.84 29.35 -22.93
N GLN A 377 -18.65 28.05 -23.10
CA GLN A 377 -19.72 27.09 -23.44
C GLN A 377 -20.24 26.38 -22.20
N VAL A 378 -19.44 26.33 -21.13
CA VAL A 378 -19.78 25.76 -19.83
C VAL A 378 -19.32 26.73 -18.76
N VAL A 379 -20.16 26.95 -17.75
CA VAL A 379 -19.87 27.81 -16.61
C VAL A 379 -20.08 27.00 -15.33
N PHE A 380 -19.10 27.04 -14.44
CA PHE A 380 -19.15 26.46 -13.11
C PHE A 380 -19.14 27.53 -12.02
#